data_AF-A0A1E9W4D5-F1
#
_entry.id   AF-A0A1E9W4D5-F1
#
_cell.length_a   1.000
_cell.length_b   1.000
_cell.length_c   1.000
_cell.angle_alpha   90.00
_cell.angle_beta   90.00
_cell.angle_gamma   90.00
#
_symmetry.space_group_name_H-M   'P 1'
#
loop_
_entity.id
_entity.type
_entity.pdbx_description
1 polymer ?
#
loop_
_entity_poly.entity_id
_entity_poly.type
_entity_poly.pdbx_seq_one_letter_code
_entity_poly.pdbx_strand_id
1 'polypeptide(L)'
;MDTIRNYLDSLFIGVPQSTEIDKLKTDLLANMEDHYHELMGEGKNEQEAIGTVISTFGSIDELLEELDVEKKHQADETETNTASIYLSEAENYWKEYRAASLQVASGVLFISLSFASFLFFCSAGYVFMGISCLIFGIALAVGFFIASGMKITRLNHFLHHRKIPEKVLAEAKEKEEEYQRSFGFSLIAGIGLCIFSLFPLLASLMWYMDGSIGASIFFVTVGTGVFLIIYGSLVRHSYRQFTQSAYYW
;
A
#
# COMPACT_ATOMS: atom_id res chain seq x y z
N MET A 1 45.39 13.17 2.09
CA MET A 1 44.40 13.21 0.99
C MET A 1 44.90 12.55 -0.29
N ASP A 2 46.11 12.87 -0.79
CA ASP A 2 46.60 12.32 -2.07
C ASP A 2 46.66 10.78 -2.11
N THR A 3 46.88 10.12 -0.97
CA THR A 3 46.95 8.66 -0.87
C THR A 3 45.62 7.96 -1.17
N ILE A 4 44.48 8.51 -0.73
CA ILE A 4 43.14 7.94 -0.97
C ILE A 4 42.78 8.10 -2.45
N ARG A 5 43.03 9.28 -3.02
CA ARG A 5 42.82 9.54 -4.45
C ARG A 5 43.68 8.64 -5.32
N ASN A 6 44.96 8.46 -4.98
CA ASN A 6 45.85 7.57 -5.73
C ASN A 6 45.43 6.09 -5.65
N TYR A 7 44.92 5.64 -4.50
CA TYR A 7 44.37 4.30 -4.36
C TYR A 7 43.11 4.13 -5.20
N LEU A 8 42.18 5.08 -5.12
CA LEU A 8 40.97 5.06 -5.94
C LEU A 8 41.30 5.08 -7.43
N ASP A 9 42.26 5.92 -7.86
CA ASP A 9 42.74 5.93 -9.24
C ASP A 9 43.29 4.57 -9.66
N SER A 10 44.01 3.89 -8.75
CA SER A 10 44.56 2.55 -9.01
C SER A 10 43.50 1.46 -9.20
N LEU A 11 42.36 1.57 -8.51
CA LEU A 11 41.23 0.66 -8.66
C LEU A 11 40.63 0.75 -10.08
N PHE A 12 40.58 1.95 -10.66
CA PHE A 12 39.95 2.19 -11.96
C PHE A 12 40.90 2.07 -13.18
N ILE A 13 42.16 1.66 -13.00
CA ILE A 13 43.18 1.58 -14.08
C ILE A 13 42.77 0.64 -15.23
N GLY A 14 41.92 -0.37 -14.98
CA GLY A 14 41.48 -1.36 -15.96
C GLY A 14 40.04 -1.18 -16.46
N VAL A 15 39.30 -0.17 -16.00
CA VAL A 15 37.87 -0.03 -16.28
C VAL A 15 37.65 0.92 -17.47
N PRO A 16 36.82 0.54 -18.47
CA PRO A 16 36.57 1.39 -19.64
C PRO A 16 35.91 2.71 -19.24
N GLN A 17 36.48 3.85 -19.61
CA GLN A 17 35.96 5.16 -19.23
C GLN A 17 34.56 5.42 -19.83
N SER A 18 33.62 5.78 -18.96
CA SER A 18 32.28 6.26 -19.33
C SER A 18 31.87 7.39 -18.39
N THR A 19 30.92 8.21 -18.83
CA THR A 19 30.37 9.31 -18.00
C THR A 19 29.75 8.81 -16.69
N GLU A 20 29.36 7.54 -16.61
CA GLU A 20 28.79 6.91 -15.42
C GLU A 20 29.88 6.48 -14.44
N ILE A 21 31.01 5.96 -14.96
CA ILE A 21 32.17 5.56 -14.15
C ILE A 21 32.84 6.80 -13.54
N ASP A 22 32.84 7.93 -14.25
CA ASP A 22 33.34 9.19 -13.71
C ASP A 22 32.47 9.72 -12.55
N LYS A 23 31.14 9.57 -12.65
CA LYS A 23 30.22 9.90 -11.55
C LYS A 23 30.45 9.00 -10.35
N LEU A 24 30.48 7.69 -10.58
CA LEU A 24 30.75 6.71 -9.54
C LEU A 24 32.08 6.96 -8.83
N LYS A 25 33.13 7.25 -9.58
CA LYS A 25 34.44 7.60 -9.03
C LYS A 25 34.37 8.85 -8.16
N THR A 26 33.56 9.83 -8.54
CA THR A 26 33.35 11.06 -7.76
C THR A 26 32.61 10.76 -6.46
N ASP A 27 31.55 9.97 -6.52
CA ASP A 27 30.74 9.61 -5.35
C ASP A 27 31.52 8.70 -4.37
N LEU A 28 32.28 7.72 -4.89
CA LEU A 28 33.18 6.90 -4.07
C LEU A 28 34.26 7.73 -3.40
N LEU A 29 34.87 8.68 -4.12
CA LEU A 29 35.87 9.56 -3.55
C LEU A 29 35.28 10.37 -2.39
N ALA A 30 34.07 10.92 -2.54
CA ALA A 30 33.39 11.66 -1.48
C ALA A 30 33.14 10.78 -0.25
N ASN A 31 32.61 9.58 -0.45
CA ASN A 31 32.35 8.64 0.66
C ASN A 31 33.63 8.20 1.38
N MET A 32 34.73 7.98 0.64
CA MET A 32 36.01 7.63 1.23
C MET A 32 36.62 8.80 2.02
N GLU A 33 36.47 10.02 1.53
CA GLU A 33 36.91 11.24 2.24
C GLU A 33 36.09 11.48 3.51
N ASP A 34 34.78 11.33 3.45
CA ASP A 34 33.89 11.47 4.60
C ASP A 34 34.23 10.45 5.70
N HIS A 35 34.40 9.17 5.32
CA HIS A 35 34.77 8.12 6.27
C HIS A 35 36.18 8.34 6.85
N TYR A 36 37.12 8.87 6.05
CA TYR A 36 38.44 9.27 6.56
C TYR A 36 38.33 10.40 7.59
N HIS A 37 37.53 11.43 7.32
CA HIS A 37 37.33 12.55 8.24
C HIS A 37 36.65 12.13 9.55
N GLU A 38 35.72 11.18 9.49
CA GLU A 38 35.09 10.60 10.68
C GLU A 38 36.12 9.89 11.56
N LEU A 39 36.96 9.02 10.98
CA LEU A 39 38.00 8.29 11.71
C LEU A 39 39.08 9.22 12.30
N MET A 40 39.38 10.33 11.62
CA MET A 40 40.25 11.38 12.16
C MET A 40 39.60 12.11 13.34
N GLY A 41 38.27 12.32 13.30
CA GLY A 41 37.49 12.88 14.40
C GLY A 41 37.44 11.98 15.65
N GLU A 42 37.52 10.67 15.46
CA GLU A 42 37.65 9.67 16.53
C GLU A 42 39.05 9.60 17.17
N GLY A 43 40.01 10.39 16.64
CA GLY A 43 41.37 10.48 17.17
C GLY A 43 42.33 9.39 16.67
N LYS A 44 41.99 8.67 15.60
CA LYS A 44 42.93 7.73 14.95
C LYS A 44 44.05 8.47 14.23
N ASN A 45 45.20 7.81 14.10
CA ASN A 45 46.32 8.34 13.33
C ASN A 45 46.00 8.28 11.82
N GLU A 46 46.47 9.27 11.05
CA GLU A 46 46.24 9.40 9.60
C GLU A 46 46.56 8.12 8.83
N GLN A 47 47.66 7.45 9.16
CA GLN A 47 48.07 6.20 8.51
C GLN A 47 47.12 5.03 8.80
N GLU A 48 46.54 4.99 10.01
CA GLU A 48 45.60 3.97 10.43
C GLU A 48 44.20 4.22 9.85
N ALA A 49 43.78 5.49 9.79
CA ALA A 49 42.53 5.90 9.16
C ALA A 49 42.54 5.56 7.66
N ILE A 50 43.64 5.87 6.94
CA ILE A 50 43.79 5.51 5.51
C ILE A 50 43.73 4.00 5.31
N GLY A 51 44.44 3.22 6.13
CA GLY A 51 44.43 1.75 6.04
C GLY A 51 43.03 1.16 6.29
N THR A 52 42.29 1.73 7.22
CA THR A 52 40.91 1.30 7.53
C THR A 52 39.97 1.58 6.36
N VAL A 53 39.98 2.81 5.82
CA VAL A 53 39.14 3.19 4.67
C VAL A 53 39.42 2.30 3.47
N ILE A 54 40.70 2.02 3.16
CA ILE A 54 41.06 1.12 2.06
C ILE A 54 40.49 -0.30 2.25
N SER A 55 40.48 -0.81 3.48
CA SER A 55 39.95 -2.16 3.76
C SER A 55 38.43 -2.24 3.70
N THR A 56 37.70 -1.15 3.99
CA THR A 56 36.24 -1.14 4.04
C THR A 56 35.61 -1.14 2.65
N PHE A 57 36.21 -0.44 1.68
CA PHE A 57 35.63 -0.26 0.34
C PHE A 57 35.93 -1.42 -0.63
N GLY A 58 36.70 -2.43 -0.19
CA GLY A 58 36.84 -3.69 -0.91
C GLY A 58 37.49 -3.57 -2.30
N SER A 59 37.14 -4.51 -3.20
CA SER A 59 37.66 -4.57 -4.57
C SER A 59 36.72 -3.90 -5.58
N ILE A 60 37.26 -3.41 -6.69
CA ILE A 60 36.43 -2.77 -7.72
C ILE A 60 35.45 -3.73 -8.40
N ASP A 61 35.76 -5.02 -8.44
CA ASP A 61 34.90 -6.04 -9.05
C ASP A 61 33.60 -6.22 -8.24
N GLU A 62 33.67 -6.18 -6.91
CA GLU A 62 32.49 -6.21 -6.02
C GLU A 62 31.61 -4.96 -6.20
N LEU A 63 32.24 -3.78 -6.28
CA LEU A 63 31.53 -2.52 -6.51
C LEU A 63 30.84 -2.47 -7.88
N LEU A 64 31.51 -2.98 -8.92
CA LEU A 64 30.96 -3.08 -10.27
C LEU A 64 29.84 -4.13 -10.39
N GLU A 65 29.91 -5.22 -9.62
CA GLU A 65 28.84 -6.22 -9.57
C GLU A 65 27.59 -5.66 -8.87
N GLU A 66 27.75 -4.91 -7.78
CA GLU A 66 26.63 -4.21 -7.12
C GLU A 66 25.97 -3.19 -8.07
N LEU A 67 26.76 -2.50 -8.89
CA LEU A 67 26.27 -1.62 -9.95
C LEU A 67 25.59 -2.34 -11.11
N ASP A 68 26.07 -3.51 -11.56
CA ASP A 68 25.40 -4.28 -12.61
C ASP A 68 24.06 -4.85 -12.11
N VAL A 69 23.99 -5.18 -10.82
CA VAL A 69 22.74 -5.57 -10.14
C VAL A 69 21.79 -4.38 -10.05
N GLU A 70 22.26 -3.18 -9.68
CA GLU A 70 21.44 -1.97 -9.65
C GLU A 70 20.98 -1.56 -11.05
N LYS A 71 21.84 -1.72 -12.07
CA LYS A 71 21.50 -1.52 -13.49
C LYS A 71 20.50 -2.54 -14.02
N LYS A 72 20.55 -3.81 -13.62
CA LYS A 72 19.50 -4.78 -14.00
C LYS A 72 18.15 -4.40 -13.40
N HIS A 73 18.13 -3.88 -12.17
CA HIS A 73 16.90 -3.36 -11.58
C HIS A 73 16.43 -2.07 -12.26
N GLN A 74 17.34 -1.16 -12.62
CA GLN A 74 16.99 0.09 -13.32
C GLN A 74 16.64 -0.11 -14.80
N ALA A 75 17.33 -0.97 -15.55
CA ALA A 75 17.07 -1.19 -16.98
C ALA A 75 15.74 -1.92 -17.22
N ASP A 76 15.32 -2.80 -16.30
CA ASP A 76 14.00 -3.43 -16.35
C ASP A 76 12.86 -2.48 -15.91
N GLU A 77 13.19 -1.40 -15.17
CA GLU A 77 12.23 -0.40 -14.68
C GLU A 77 12.13 0.89 -15.52
N THR A 78 13.18 1.26 -16.28
CA THR A 78 13.29 2.62 -16.87
C THR A 78 12.82 2.73 -18.33
N GLU A 79 12.72 1.64 -19.11
CA GLU A 79 12.36 1.76 -20.54
C GLU A 79 10.83 1.77 -20.85
N THR A 80 9.93 1.75 -19.86
CA THR A 80 8.47 1.80 -20.14
C THR A 80 7.65 2.90 -19.46
N ASN A 81 8.19 3.72 -18.55
CA ASN A 81 7.36 4.62 -17.72
C ASN A 81 7.64 6.12 -17.90
N THR A 82 7.56 6.61 -19.15
CA THR A 82 7.19 8.01 -19.46
C THR A 82 5.96 8.10 -20.37
N ALA A 83 5.28 6.98 -20.62
CA ALA A 83 4.05 6.96 -21.40
C ALA A 83 2.87 7.51 -20.56
N SER A 84 2.09 8.41 -21.16
CA SER A 84 0.84 8.88 -20.59
C SER A 84 -0.16 7.73 -20.47
N ILE A 85 -0.90 7.63 -19.36
CA ILE A 85 -1.94 6.62 -19.19
C ILE A 85 -3.00 6.78 -20.28
N TYR A 86 -3.35 5.69 -20.95
CA TYR A 86 -4.47 5.68 -21.90
C TYR A 86 -5.81 5.56 -21.17
N LEU A 87 -6.87 6.07 -21.79
CA LEU A 87 -8.19 6.03 -21.17
C LEU A 87 -8.65 4.59 -20.84
N SER A 88 -8.42 3.64 -21.74
CA SER A 88 -8.73 2.22 -21.53
C SER A 88 -8.03 1.62 -20.30
N GLU A 89 -6.82 2.10 -20.00
CA GLU A 89 -6.03 1.65 -18.85
C GLU A 89 -6.57 2.25 -17.54
N ALA A 90 -7.01 3.51 -17.57
CA ALA A 90 -7.73 4.14 -16.46
C ALA A 90 -9.09 3.46 -16.19
N GLU A 91 -9.82 3.06 -17.24
CA GLU A 91 -11.07 2.29 -17.08
C GLU A 91 -10.83 0.92 -16.45
N ASN A 92 -9.78 0.20 -16.88
CA ASN A 92 -9.43 -1.07 -16.29
C ASN A 92 -9.02 -0.91 -14.82
N TYR A 93 -8.26 0.15 -14.50
CA TYR A 93 -7.93 0.51 -13.12
C TYR A 93 -9.19 0.68 -12.26
N TRP A 94 -10.18 1.47 -12.68
CA TRP A 94 -11.39 1.69 -11.88
C TRP A 94 -12.21 0.40 -11.72
N LYS A 95 -12.25 -0.45 -12.75
CA LYS A 95 -12.94 -1.74 -12.69
C LYS A 95 -12.29 -2.68 -11.68
N GLU A 96 -10.96 -2.81 -11.72
CA GLU A 96 -10.21 -3.65 -10.79
C GLU A 96 -10.26 -3.10 -9.36
N TYR A 97 -10.15 -1.78 -9.20
CA TYR A 97 -10.27 -1.11 -7.91
C TYR A 97 -11.66 -1.31 -7.31
N ARG A 98 -12.72 -1.25 -8.11
CA ARG A 98 -14.10 -1.52 -7.67
C ARG A 98 -14.32 -2.97 -7.24
N ALA A 99 -13.67 -3.93 -7.91
CA ALA A 99 -13.69 -5.32 -7.47
C ALA A 99 -12.94 -5.51 -6.15
N ALA A 100 -11.77 -4.86 -5.99
CA ALA A 100 -11.01 -4.89 -4.75
C ALA A 100 -11.78 -4.20 -3.59
N SER A 101 -12.47 -3.08 -3.84
CA SER A 101 -13.27 -2.42 -2.81
C SER A 101 -14.45 -3.26 -2.34
N LEU A 102 -15.08 -4.02 -3.25
CA LEU A 102 -16.13 -4.98 -2.90
C LEU A 102 -15.58 -6.10 -2.00
N GLN A 103 -14.37 -6.59 -2.29
CA GLN A 103 -13.70 -7.61 -1.48
C GLN A 103 -13.33 -7.08 -0.08
N VAL A 104 -12.86 -5.83 0.05
CA VAL A 104 -12.62 -5.22 1.37
C VAL A 104 -13.94 -5.09 2.14
N ALA A 105 -14.97 -4.54 1.52
CA ALA A 105 -16.25 -4.34 2.19
C ALA A 105 -16.86 -5.69 2.61
N SER A 106 -16.81 -6.71 1.75
CA SER A 106 -17.31 -8.05 2.07
C SER A 106 -16.54 -8.69 3.23
N GLY A 107 -15.23 -8.47 3.34
CA GLY A 107 -14.45 -8.91 4.51
C GLY A 107 -15.03 -8.40 5.83
N VAL A 108 -15.42 -7.14 5.88
CA VAL A 108 -16.07 -6.56 7.07
C VAL A 108 -17.46 -7.17 7.32
N LEU A 109 -18.24 -7.45 6.27
CA LEU A 109 -19.50 -8.20 6.42
C LEU A 109 -19.28 -9.57 7.02
N PHE A 110 -18.28 -10.32 6.54
CA PHE A 110 -18.00 -11.66 7.05
C PHE A 110 -17.63 -11.64 8.53
N ILE A 111 -16.88 -10.63 8.99
CA ILE A 111 -16.60 -10.45 10.43
C ILE A 111 -17.91 -10.20 11.19
N SER A 112 -18.72 -9.26 10.72
CA SER A 112 -19.98 -8.93 11.41
C SER A 112 -20.95 -10.13 11.47
N LEU A 113 -21.06 -10.89 10.38
CA LEU A 113 -21.90 -12.08 10.28
C LEU A 113 -21.37 -13.21 11.16
N SER A 114 -20.06 -13.37 11.21
CA SER A 114 -19.36 -14.31 12.08
C SER A 114 -19.66 -14.06 13.57
N PHE A 115 -19.59 -12.80 14.01
CA PHE A 115 -20.01 -12.41 15.36
C PHE A 115 -21.50 -12.65 15.60
N ALA A 116 -22.35 -12.30 14.64
CA ALA A 116 -23.79 -12.54 14.76
C ALA A 116 -24.12 -14.03 14.89
N SER A 117 -23.50 -14.88 14.07
CA SER A 117 -23.65 -16.33 14.12
C SER A 117 -23.13 -16.91 15.43
N PHE A 118 -21.98 -16.44 15.93
CA PHE A 118 -21.44 -16.85 17.23
C PHE A 118 -22.45 -16.62 18.36
N LEU A 119 -23.02 -15.41 18.44
CA LEU A 119 -24.00 -15.07 19.48
C LEU A 119 -25.30 -15.89 19.35
N PHE A 120 -25.74 -16.14 18.12
CA PHE A 120 -26.93 -16.94 17.86
C PHE A 120 -26.73 -18.41 18.28
N PHE A 121 -25.61 -19.01 17.90
CA PHE A 121 -25.28 -20.39 18.30
C PHE A 121 -25.02 -20.52 19.79
N CYS A 122 -24.47 -19.48 20.44
CA CYS A 122 -24.29 -19.45 21.89
C CYS A 122 -25.65 -19.49 22.62
N SER A 123 -26.61 -18.68 22.18
CA SER A 123 -27.99 -18.68 22.69
C SER A 123 -28.68 -20.04 22.51
N ALA A 124 -28.45 -20.71 21.39
CA ALA A 124 -28.97 -22.05 21.12
C ALA A 124 -28.23 -23.19 21.86
N GLY A 125 -27.17 -22.88 22.64
CA GLY A 125 -26.38 -23.86 23.39
C GLY A 125 -25.27 -24.56 22.59
N TYR A 126 -25.05 -24.19 21.33
CA TYR A 126 -24.04 -24.78 20.45
C TYR A 126 -22.72 -23.98 20.44
N VAL A 127 -22.09 -23.85 21.60
CA VAL A 127 -20.90 -22.99 21.79
C VAL A 127 -19.74 -23.37 20.85
N PHE A 128 -19.43 -24.67 20.71
CA PHE A 128 -18.36 -25.14 19.82
C PHE A 128 -18.61 -24.77 18.34
N MET A 129 -19.86 -24.88 17.89
CA MET A 129 -20.25 -24.48 16.53
C MET A 129 -20.09 -22.97 16.36
N GLY A 130 -20.53 -22.18 17.34
CA GLY A 130 -20.35 -20.73 17.35
C GLY A 130 -18.89 -20.32 17.22
N ILE A 131 -18.00 -20.89 18.04
CA ILE A 131 -16.55 -20.59 18.00
C ILE A 131 -15.96 -20.99 16.64
N SER A 132 -16.36 -22.14 16.10
CA SER A 132 -15.86 -22.60 14.80
C SER A 132 -16.26 -21.64 13.66
N CYS A 133 -17.51 -21.16 13.68
CA CYS A 133 -18.00 -20.16 12.73
C CYS A 133 -17.27 -18.82 12.91
N LEU A 134 -16.98 -18.46 14.16
CA LEU A 134 -16.28 -17.22 14.49
C LEU A 134 -14.88 -17.19 13.83
N ILE A 135 -14.08 -18.20 14.12
CA ILE A 135 -12.71 -18.35 13.63
C ILE A 135 -12.70 -18.44 12.10
N PHE A 136 -13.59 -19.23 11.52
CA PHE A 136 -13.67 -19.40 10.07
C PHE A 136 -14.02 -18.09 9.35
N GLY A 137 -15.00 -17.33 9.86
CA GLY A 137 -15.38 -16.04 9.27
C GLY A 137 -14.25 -14.99 9.36
N ILE A 138 -13.51 -14.96 10.46
CA ILE A 138 -12.34 -14.08 10.61
C ILE A 138 -11.24 -14.48 9.61
N ALA A 139 -10.95 -15.77 9.48
CA ALA A 139 -9.94 -16.26 8.54
C ALA A 139 -10.27 -15.88 7.09
N LEU A 140 -11.54 -16.00 6.67
CA LEU A 140 -12.00 -15.57 5.35
C LEU A 140 -11.85 -14.05 5.15
N ALA A 141 -12.23 -13.26 6.16
CA ALA A 141 -12.14 -11.81 6.09
C ALA A 141 -10.70 -11.32 5.95
N VAL A 142 -9.77 -11.90 6.71
CA VAL A 142 -8.33 -11.60 6.58
C VAL A 142 -7.81 -11.93 5.19
N GLY A 143 -8.22 -13.08 4.62
CA GLY A 143 -7.89 -13.44 3.24
C GLY A 143 -8.35 -12.39 2.23
N PHE A 144 -9.57 -11.88 2.37
CA PHE A 144 -10.08 -10.80 1.53
C PHE A 144 -9.34 -9.48 1.73
N PHE A 145 -8.98 -9.10 2.96
CA PHE A 145 -8.22 -7.89 3.22
C PHE A 145 -6.83 -7.94 2.60
N ILE A 146 -6.11 -9.05 2.74
CA ILE A 146 -4.77 -9.21 2.17
C ILE A 146 -4.84 -9.17 0.64
N ALA A 147 -5.73 -9.98 0.04
CA ALA A 147 -5.87 -10.03 -1.42
C ALA A 147 -6.26 -8.67 -2.02
N SER A 148 -7.15 -7.93 -1.36
CA SER A 148 -7.59 -6.62 -1.83
C SER A 148 -6.55 -5.54 -1.59
N GLY A 149 -5.91 -5.55 -0.42
CA GLY A 149 -4.86 -4.59 -0.06
C GLY A 149 -3.70 -4.67 -1.04
N MET A 150 -3.22 -5.88 -1.37
CA MET A 150 -2.16 -6.05 -2.36
C MET A 150 -2.57 -5.52 -3.75
N LYS A 151 -3.83 -5.74 -4.18
CA LYS A 151 -4.33 -5.21 -5.46
C LYS A 151 -4.39 -3.69 -5.46
N ILE A 152 -4.96 -3.08 -4.43
CA ILE A 152 -5.08 -1.62 -4.31
C ILE A 152 -3.68 -0.97 -4.29
N THR A 153 -2.73 -1.52 -3.53
CA THR A 153 -1.35 -1.02 -3.49
C THR A 153 -0.68 -1.10 -4.87
N ARG A 154 -0.80 -2.24 -5.57
CA ARG A 154 -0.24 -2.41 -6.91
C ARG A 154 -0.84 -1.41 -7.91
N LEU A 155 -2.17 -1.25 -7.88
CA LEU A 155 -2.90 -0.32 -8.72
C LEU A 155 -2.47 1.14 -8.44
N ASN A 156 -2.32 1.52 -7.17
CA ASN A 156 -1.87 2.86 -6.80
C ASN A 156 -0.41 3.13 -7.21
N HIS A 157 0.47 2.12 -7.10
CA HIS A 157 1.86 2.23 -7.56
C HIS A 157 1.94 2.42 -9.08
N PHE A 158 1.10 1.68 -9.83
CA PHE A 158 0.98 1.78 -11.27
C PHE A 158 0.59 3.21 -11.73
N LEU A 159 -0.20 3.93 -10.95
CA LEU A 159 -0.57 5.32 -11.22
C LEU A 159 0.51 6.35 -10.90
N HIS A 160 1.30 6.13 -9.84
CA HIS A 160 2.21 7.15 -9.30
C HIS A 160 3.32 7.58 -10.27
N HIS A 161 3.75 6.70 -11.17
CA HIS A 161 4.91 6.92 -12.05
C HIS A 161 4.51 7.39 -13.47
N ARG A 162 3.24 7.69 -13.73
CA ARG A 162 2.76 8.01 -15.08
C ARG A 162 2.08 9.38 -15.17
N LYS A 163 2.25 10.03 -16.33
CA LYS A 163 1.58 11.30 -16.64
C LYS A 163 0.10 11.04 -16.92
N ILE A 164 -0.78 11.75 -16.21
CA ILE A 164 -2.24 11.65 -16.39
C ILE A 164 -2.67 12.72 -17.41
N PRO A 165 -3.17 12.34 -18.61
CA PRO A 165 -3.58 13.31 -19.61
C PRO A 165 -4.90 13.98 -19.21
N GLU A 166 -5.10 15.21 -19.70
CA GLU A 166 -6.29 16.05 -19.40
C GLU A 166 -7.61 15.36 -19.75
N LYS A 167 -7.62 14.53 -20.80
CA LYS A 167 -8.80 13.71 -21.19
C LYS A 167 -9.20 12.71 -20.10
N VAL A 168 -8.23 12.02 -19.49
CA VAL A 168 -8.47 11.03 -18.42
C VAL A 168 -8.91 11.74 -17.13
N LEU A 169 -8.35 12.93 -16.87
CA LEU A 169 -8.77 13.81 -15.78
C LEU A 169 -10.23 14.28 -15.92
N ALA A 170 -10.63 14.70 -17.12
CA ALA A 170 -12.00 15.10 -17.41
C ALA A 170 -12.98 13.94 -17.18
N GLU A 171 -12.65 12.74 -17.66
CA GLU A 171 -13.50 11.57 -17.46
C GLU A 171 -13.54 11.09 -16.00
N ALA A 172 -12.41 11.17 -15.29
CA ALA A 172 -12.36 10.86 -13.86
C ALA A 172 -13.29 11.79 -13.05
N LYS A 173 -13.33 13.09 -13.41
CA LYS A 173 -14.24 14.07 -12.80
C LYS A 173 -15.70 13.78 -13.12
N GLU A 174 -16.01 13.46 -14.38
CA GLU A 174 -17.37 13.09 -14.80
C GLU A 174 -17.86 11.85 -14.04
N LYS A 175 -17.04 10.79 -13.98
CA LYS A 175 -17.35 9.57 -13.20
C LYS A 175 -17.44 9.85 -11.70
N GLU A 176 -16.64 10.76 -11.15
CA GLU A 176 -16.78 11.18 -9.75
C GLU A 176 -18.13 11.87 -9.51
N GLU A 177 -18.50 12.85 -10.34
CA GLU A 177 -19.76 13.61 -10.23
C GLU A 177 -20.99 12.72 -10.37
N GLU A 178 -20.98 11.80 -11.34
CA GLU A 178 -22.05 10.80 -11.49
C GLU A 178 -22.12 9.89 -10.26
N TYR A 179 -20.96 9.44 -9.76
CA TYR A 179 -20.89 8.59 -8.59
C TYR A 179 -21.21 9.33 -7.29
N GLN A 180 -21.08 10.66 -7.20
CA GLN A 180 -21.38 11.43 -5.97
C GLN A 180 -22.81 11.21 -5.48
N ARG A 181 -23.79 11.09 -6.39
CA ARG A 181 -25.18 10.77 -6.02
C ARG A 181 -25.29 9.38 -5.39
N SER A 182 -24.66 8.38 -6.00
CA SER A 182 -24.63 7.01 -5.49
C SER A 182 -23.86 6.89 -4.18
N PHE A 183 -22.73 7.60 -4.06
CA PHE A 183 -21.93 7.70 -2.85
C PHE A 183 -22.76 8.31 -1.70
N GLY A 184 -23.44 9.43 -1.95
CA GLY A 184 -24.31 10.08 -0.97
C GLY A 184 -25.40 9.14 -0.46
N PHE A 185 -26.08 8.42 -1.37
CA PHE A 185 -27.08 7.41 -0.97
C PHE A 185 -26.46 6.30 -0.12
N SER A 186 -25.32 5.74 -0.52
CA SER A 186 -24.64 4.67 0.24
C SER A 186 -24.19 5.12 1.63
N LEU A 187 -23.73 6.37 1.77
CA LEU A 187 -23.28 6.95 3.02
C LEU A 187 -24.46 7.22 3.96
N ILE A 188 -25.53 7.82 3.45
CA ILE A 188 -26.74 8.10 4.23
C ILE A 188 -27.41 6.79 4.67
N ALA A 189 -27.57 5.83 3.75
CA ALA A 189 -28.14 4.52 4.05
C ALA A 189 -27.27 3.76 5.05
N GLY A 190 -25.95 3.78 4.89
CA GLY A 190 -25.01 3.12 5.80
C GLY A 190 -25.05 3.68 7.22
N ILE A 191 -24.96 5.01 7.36
CA ILE A 191 -25.07 5.69 8.67
C ILE A 191 -26.46 5.46 9.27
N GLY A 192 -27.51 5.55 8.46
CA GLY A 192 -28.89 5.27 8.86
C GLY A 192 -29.05 3.84 9.42
N LEU A 193 -28.47 2.84 8.76
CA LEU A 193 -28.46 1.45 9.24
C LEU A 193 -27.66 1.29 10.54
N CYS A 194 -26.50 1.96 10.65
CA CYS A 194 -25.72 1.94 11.88
C CYS A 194 -26.49 2.53 13.07
N ILE A 195 -27.22 3.63 12.88
CA ILE A 195 -28.07 4.21 13.93
C ILE A 195 -29.28 3.30 14.22
N PHE A 196 -29.92 2.79 13.16
CA PHE A 196 -31.08 1.89 13.27
C PHE A 196 -30.72 0.56 13.93
N SER A 197 -29.47 0.12 13.89
CA SER A 197 -29.02 -1.13 14.52
C SER A 197 -29.27 -1.18 16.03
N LEU A 198 -29.35 -0.03 16.70
CA LEU A 198 -29.70 0.07 18.12
C LEU A 198 -31.15 -0.36 18.41
N PHE A 199 -32.03 -0.27 17.41
CA PHE A 199 -33.44 -0.64 17.54
C PHE A 199 -33.60 -2.14 17.86
N PRO A 200 -32.99 -3.10 17.13
CA PRO A 200 -32.97 -4.50 17.51
C PRO A 200 -32.52 -4.79 18.95
N LEU A 201 -31.50 -4.09 19.45
CA LEU A 201 -31.04 -4.23 20.83
C LEU A 201 -32.12 -3.78 21.83
N LEU A 202 -32.69 -2.59 21.64
CA LEU A 202 -33.74 -2.07 22.51
C LEU A 202 -35.02 -2.91 22.43
N ALA A 203 -35.40 -3.36 21.24
CA ALA A 203 -36.55 -4.22 21.00
C ALA A 203 -36.41 -5.56 21.74
N SER A 204 -35.21 -6.16 21.77
CA SER A 204 -34.98 -7.41 22.50
C SER A 204 -35.28 -7.28 24.00
N LEU A 205 -34.97 -6.12 24.59
CA LEU A 205 -35.26 -5.83 25.99
C LEU A 205 -36.77 -5.63 26.26
N MET A 206 -37.47 -4.97 25.34
CA MET A 206 -38.92 -4.71 25.45
C MET A 206 -39.77 -5.96 25.25
N TRP A 207 -39.36 -6.84 24.32
CA TRP A 207 -40.09 -8.06 23.99
C TRP A 207 -39.72 -9.28 24.85
N TYR A 208 -38.86 -9.12 25.87
CA TYR A 208 -38.32 -10.24 26.67
C TYR A 208 -37.70 -11.35 25.81
N MET A 209 -37.08 -10.98 24.69
CA MET A 209 -36.28 -11.91 23.88
C MET A 209 -34.91 -12.11 24.52
N ASP A 210 -34.25 -13.23 24.19
CA ASP A 210 -32.84 -13.42 24.58
C ASP A 210 -32.00 -12.28 23.99
N GLY A 211 -31.27 -11.56 24.85
CA GLY A 211 -30.40 -10.46 24.46
C GLY A 211 -29.35 -10.85 23.43
N SER A 212 -28.98 -12.13 23.39
CA SER A 212 -28.08 -12.70 22.37
C SER A 212 -28.65 -12.57 20.96
N ILE A 213 -29.96 -12.81 20.78
CA ILE A 213 -30.63 -12.70 19.48
C ILE A 213 -30.70 -11.24 19.04
N GLY A 214 -31.01 -10.33 19.96
CA GLY A 214 -30.98 -8.88 19.72
C GLY A 214 -29.58 -8.41 19.28
N ALA A 215 -28.55 -8.90 19.97
CA ALA A 215 -27.16 -8.61 19.63
C ALA A 215 -26.73 -9.20 18.28
N SER A 216 -27.18 -10.40 17.90
CA SER A 216 -26.94 -10.97 16.57
C SER A 216 -27.49 -10.09 15.45
N ILE A 217 -28.75 -9.64 15.58
CA ILE A 217 -29.39 -8.77 14.58
C ILE A 217 -28.69 -7.40 14.51
N PHE A 218 -28.24 -6.88 15.66
CA PHE A 218 -27.41 -5.68 15.71
C PHE A 218 -26.14 -5.83 14.87
N PHE A 219 -25.38 -6.91 15.04
CA PHE A 219 -24.15 -7.12 14.27
C PHE A 219 -24.41 -7.23 12.76
N VAL A 220 -25.49 -7.91 12.33
CA VAL A 220 -25.85 -7.99 10.90
C VAL A 220 -26.20 -6.62 10.32
N THR A 221 -27.00 -5.84 11.05
CA THR A 221 -27.43 -4.51 10.59
C THR A 221 -26.28 -3.50 10.57
N VAL A 222 -25.44 -3.45 11.62
CA VAL A 222 -24.21 -2.65 11.63
C VAL A 222 -23.27 -3.08 10.51
N GLY A 223 -23.04 -4.39 10.35
CA GLY A 223 -22.20 -4.93 9.29
C GLY A 223 -22.62 -4.43 7.91
N THR A 224 -23.93 -4.51 7.62
CA THR A 224 -24.53 -4.03 6.37
C THR A 224 -24.32 -2.52 6.20
N GLY A 225 -24.49 -1.74 7.27
CA GLY A 225 -24.24 -0.29 7.23
C GLY A 225 -22.77 0.04 6.92
N VAL A 226 -21.84 -0.61 7.63
CA VAL A 226 -20.40 -0.40 7.46
C VAL A 226 -19.93 -0.85 6.07
N PHE A 227 -20.46 -1.95 5.52
CA PHE A 227 -20.20 -2.40 4.16
C PHE A 227 -20.49 -1.31 3.12
N LEU A 228 -21.67 -0.67 3.20
CA LEU A 228 -22.06 0.38 2.27
C LEU A 228 -21.13 1.58 2.35
N ILE A 229 -20.77 1.99 3.59
CA ILE A 229 -19.86 3.11 3.83
C ILE A 229 -18.47 2.81 3.23
N ILE A 230 -17.90 1.64 3.52
CA ILE A 230 -16.55 1.26 3.06
C ILE A 230 -16.53 1.15 1.53
N TYR A 231 -17.49 0.44 0.95
CA TYR A 231 -17.57 0.27 -0.49
C TYR A 231 -17.68 1.61 -1.22
N GLY A 232 -18.64 2.45 -0.81
CA GLY A 232 -18.84 3.77 -1.40
C GLY A 232 -17.60 4.66 -1.27
N SER A 233 -16.97 4.65 -0.09
CA SER A 233 -15.79 5.48 0.19
C SER A 233 -14.58 5.08 -0.65
N LEU A 234 -14.32 3.78 -0.78
CA LEU A 234 -13.20 3.28 -1.58
C LEU A 234 -13.40 3.55 -3.08
N VAL A 235 -14.61 3.33 -3.61
CA VAL A 235 -14.88 3.62 -5.03
C VAL A 235 -14.70 5.11 -5.31
N ARG A 236 -15.23 5.99 -4.45
CA ARG A 236 -15.01 7.44 -4.59
C ARG A 236 -13.52 7.82 -4.50
N HIS A 237 -12.77 7.19 -3.59
CA HIS A 237 -11.33 7.42 -3.46
C HIS A 237 -10.59 7.11 -4.77
N SER A 238 -10.98 6.05 -5.48
CA SER A 238 -10.34 5.65 -6.75
C SER A 238 -10.44 6.71 -7.85
N TYR A 239 -11.54 7.46 -7.91
CA TYR A 239 -11.68 8.59 -8.86
C TYR A 239 -10.90 9.80 -8.38
N ARG A 240 -10.99 10.11 -7.08
CA ARG A 240 -10.30 11.26 -6.48
C ARG A 240 -8.78 11.15 -6.53
N GLN A 241 -8.26 9.93 -6.60
CA GLN A 241 -6.82 9.70 -6.68
C GLN A 241 -6.23 10.31 -7.96
N PHE A 242 -6.91 10.21 -9.11
CA PHE A 242 -6.48 10.83 -10.37
C PHE A 242 -6.50 12.35 -10.33
N THR A 243 -7.47 12.93 -9.62
CA THR A 243 -7.61 14.39 -9.50
C THR A 243 -6.60 14.98 -8.51
N GLN A 244 -6.25 14.25 -7.44
CA GLN A 244 -5.25 14.70 -6.46
C GLN A 244 -3.81 14.56 -6.97
N SER A 245 -3.48 13.50 -7.70
CA SER A 245 -2.15 13.32 -8.31
C SER A 245 -1.83 14.37 -9.39
N ALA A 246 -2.84 15.04 -9.93
CA ALA A 246 -2.65 16.11 -10.91
C ALA A 246 -2.20 17.47 -10.31
N TYR A 247 -2.13 17.60 -8.98
CA TYR A 247 -1.68 18.82 -8.29
C TYR A 247 -0.26 18.73 -7.72
N TYR A 248 0.46 17.62 -7.92
CA TYR A 248 1.84 17.44 -7.47
C TYR A 248 2.89 17.79 -8.54
N TRP A 249 2.56 18.73 -9.43
CA TRP A 249 3.51 19.30 -10.40
C TRP A 249 3.94 20.69 -9.96
#